data_AF-A0A430Q3C5-F1
#
_entry.id   AF-A0A430Q3C5-F1
#
_cell.length_a   1.000
_cell.length_b   1.000
_cell.length_c   1.000
_cell.angle_alpha   90.00
_cell.angle_beta   90.00
_cell.angle_gamma   90.00
#
_symmetry.space_group_name_H-M   'P 1'
#
loop_
_entity.id
_entity.type
_entity.pdbx_description
1 polymer ?
#
loop_
_entity_poly.entity_id
_entity_poly.type
_entity_poly.pdbx_seq_one_letter_code
_entity_poly.pdbx_strand_id
1 'polypeptide(L)'
;AANKSSIFFYLQLKGETESDLISLNLFPKCLAIYRPATLLCSRVESRLAERAFQILLKPFAYLAPTLLTTPIDILAKAMANAPFSSKLKTDLSVQQERSLPKNVYIFENSDIFLLASDN
;
A
#
# COMPACT_ATOMS: atom_id res chain seq x y z
N ALA A 1 1.92 8.79 1.47
CA ALA A 1 2.53 7.47 1.30
C ALA A 1 3.88 7.42 2.03
N ALA A 2 4.46 6.24 2.21
CA ALA A 2 5.78 6.06 2.82
C ALA A 2 6.84 6.89 2.08
N ASN A 3 7.72 7.57 2.81
CA ASN A 3 8.73 8.45 2.22
C ASN A 3 9.94 8.54 3.16
N LYS A 4 11.09 8.06 2.70
CA LYS A 4 12.37 8.06 3.44
C LYS A 4 12.83 9.45 3.86
N SER A 5 12.40 10.51 3.17
CA SER A 5 12.75 11.90 3.51
C SER A 5 11.66 12.60 4.33
N SER A 6 10.69 11.86 4.89
CA SER A 6 9.61 12.46 5.69
C SER A 6 10.11 12.92 7.06
N ILE A 7 9.62 14.07 7.53
CA ILE A 7 9.85 14.56 8.90
C ILE A 7 9.06 13.72 9.92
N PHE A 8 8.01 13.01 9.47
CA PHE A 8 7.22 12.16 10.33
C PHE A 8 7.84 10.77 10.44
N PHE A 9 8.34 10.44 11.63
CA PHE A 9 9.09 9.21 11.92
C PHE A 9 8.44 7.93 11.36
N TYR A 10 7.11 7.79 11.47
CA TYR A 10 6.42 6.61 10.96
C TYR A 10 6.51 6.50 9.42
N LEU A 11 6.35 7.60 8.68
CA LEU A 11 6.43 7.60 7.22
C LEU A 11 7.87 7.44 6.74
N GLN A 12 8.83 8.02 7.48
CA GLN A 12 10.26 7.84 7.26
C GLN A 12 10.64 6.38 7.42
N LEU A 13 10.38 5.77 8.58
CA LEU A 13 10.73 4.39 8.88
C LEU A 13 10.12 3.41 7.87
N LYS A 14 8.87 3.64 7.46
CA LYS A 14 8.22 2.83 6.42
C LYS A 14 8.92 2.98 5.08
N GLY A 15 9.29 4.20 4.68
CA GLY A 15 10.02 4.44 3.43
C GLY A 15 11.45 3.89 3.44
N GLU A 16 12.14 3.97 4.57
CA GLU A 16 13.44 3.33 4.78
C GLU A 16 13.33 1.80 4.66
N THR A 17 12.37 1.19 5.34
CA THR A 17 12.13 -0.26 5.27
C THR A 17 11.85 -0.71 3.84
N GLU A 18 11.02 0.03 3.08
CA GLU A 18 10.76 -0.27 1.67
C GLU A 18 12.04 -0.17 0.82
N SER A 19 12.85 0.86 1.02
CA SER A 19 14.12 1.04 0.32
C SER A 19 15.11 -0.09 0.63
N ASP A 20 15.18 -0.50 1.90
CA ASP A 20 16.06 -1.55 2.37
C ASP A 20 15.63 -2.91 1.80
N LEU A 21 14.33 -3.22 1.79
CA LEU A 21 13.81 -4.45 1.16
C LEU A 21 14.13 -4.54 -0.34
N ILE A 22 14.04 -3.41 -1.05
CA ILE A 22 14.37 -3.33 -2.48
C ILE A 22 15.88 -3.50 -2.71
N SER A 23 16.70 -2.81 -1.92
CA SER A 23 18.17 -2.82 -2.09
C SER A 23 18.82 -4.14 -1.67
N LEU A 24 18.32 -4.78 -0.62
CA LEU A 24 18.82 -6.08 -0.15
C LEU A 24 18.41 -7.24 -1.08
N ASN A 25 17.43 -7.03 -1.96
CA ASN A 25 16.94 -8.01 -2.93
C ASN A 25 16.67 -9.41 -2.32
N LEU A 26 16.11 -9.43 -1.11
CA LEU A 26 15.87 -10.67 -0.35
C LEU A 26 14.85 -11.61 -1.02
N PHE A 27 13.98 -11.06 -1.86
CA PHE A 27 12.92 -11.79 -2.55
C PHE A 27 13.16 -11.82 -4.05
N PRO A 28 14.06 -12.69 -4.56
CA PRO A 28 14.51 -12.66 -5.95
C PRO A 28 13.41 -13.04 -6.95
N LYS A 29 12.37 -13.74 -6.50
CA LYS A 29 11.24 -14.14 -7.36
C LYS A 29 10.18 -13.05 -7.47
N CYS A 30 9.77 -12.46 -6.35
CA CYS A 30 8.73 -11.45 -6.29
C CYS A 30 8.74 -10.76 -4.93
N LEU A 31 8.81 -9.43 -4.94
CA LEU A 31 8.56 -8.55 -3.80
C LEU A 31 7.36 -7.68 -4.14
N ALA A 32 6.22 -7.88 -3.47
CA ALA A 32 5.04 -7.03 -3.61
C ALA A 32 4.89 -6.14 -2.37
N ILE A 33 4.92 -4.82 -2.59
CA ILE A 33 4.75 -3.79 -1.55
C ILE A 33 3.38 -3.15 -1.76
N TYR A 34 2.54 -3.19 -0.73
CA TYR A 34 1.20 -2.60 -0.77
C TYR A 34 1.18 -1.32 0.07
N ARG A 35 0.74 -0.21 -0.54
CA ARG A 35 0.62 1.10 0.10
C ARG A 35 -0.86 1.48 0.25
N PRO A 36 -1.57 0.87 1.21
CA PRO A 36 -2.94 1.27 1.49
C PRO A 36 -2.99 2.67 2.07
N ALA A 37 -4.16 3.31 1.93
CA ALA A 37 -4.50 4.51 2.68
C ALA A 37 -4.87 4.13 4.14
N THR A 38 -5.67 4.95 4.81
CA THR A 38 -6.04 4.68 6.21
C THR A 38 -6.87 3.41 6.30
N LEU A 39 -6.36 2.40 7.02
CA LEU A 39 -7.08 1.14 7.17
C LEU A 39 -8.30 1.31 8.08
N LEU A 40 -9.48 0.96 7.56
CA LEU A 40 -10.71 0.92 8.34
C LEU A 40 -10.87 -0.48 8.94
N CYS A 41 -10.45 -0.64 10.19
CA CYS A 41 -10.69 -1.85 10.96
C CYS A 41 -10.79 -1.57 12.46
N SER A 42 -11.45 -2.48 13.18
CA SER A 42 -11.42 -2.51 14.64
C SER A 42 -10.05 -3.03 15.11
N ARG A 43 -9.05 -2.13 15.14
CA ARG A 43 -7.73 -2.46 15.70
C ARG A 43 -7.85 -2.73 17.21
N VAL A 44 -7.17 -3.77 17.69
CA VAL A 44 -7.02 -4.08 19.12
C VAL A 44 -6.13 -3.05 19.81
N GLU A 45 -5.14 -2.51 19.11
CA GLU A 45 -4.18 -1.53 19.63
C GLU A 45 -4.70 -0.09 19.51
N SER A 46 -4.54 0.70 20.58
CA SER A 46 -4.94 2.11 20.59
C SER A 46 -3.86 2.99 19.95
N ARG A 47 -4.10 3.46 18.73
CA ARG A 47 -3.33 4.56 18.13
C ARG A 47 -4.07 5.86 18.37
N LEU A 48 -3.92 6.43 19.57
CA LEU A 48 -4.68 7.62 20.02
C LEU A 48 -4.61 8.78 19.01
N ALA A 49 -3.44 9.03 18.42
CA ALA A 49 -3.27 10.03 17.37
C ALA A 49 -4.03 9.68 16.08
N GLU A 50 -4.08 8.40 15.69
CA GLU A 50 -4.83 7.93 14.53
C GLU A 50 -6.35 8.06 14.76
N ARG A 51 -6.84 7.80 15.98
CA ARG A 51 -8.26 8.04 16.32
C ARG A 51 -8.63 9.52 16.24
N ALA A 52 -7.79 10.42 16.75
CA ALA A 52 -8.00 11.86 16.63
C ALA A 52 -8.03 12.31 15.15
N PHE A 53 -7.10 11.78 14.34
CA PHE A 53 -7.06 12.05 12.90
C PHE A 53 -8.25 11.45 12.16
N GLN A 54 -8.69 10.24 12.52
CA GLN A 54 -9.90 9.61 11.97
C GLN A 54 -11.16 10.44 12.29
N ILE A 55 -11.28 10.98 13.51
CA ILE A 55 -12.41 11.86 13.87
C ILE A 55 -12.39 13.15 13.04
N LEU A 56 -11.21 13.76 12.88
CA LEU A 56 -11.04 14.96 12.06
C LEU A 56 -11.32 14.70 10.57
N LEU A 57 -10.92 13.53 10.06
CA LEU A 57 -11.06 13.15 8.66
C LEU A 57 -12.40 12.51 8.30
N LYS A 58 -13.22 12.05 9.26
CA LYS A 58 -14.56 11.49 9.02
C LYS A 58 -15.43 12.32 8.04
N PRO A 59 -15.54 13.65 8.17
CA PRO A 59 -16.30 14.45 7.20
C PRO A 59 -15.65 14.51 5.81
N PHE A 60 -14.31 14.43 5.72
CA PHE A 60 -13.58 14.44 4.45
C PHE A 60 -13.59 13.07 3.75
N ALA A 61 -13.67 11.98 4.53
CA ALA A 61 -13.81 10.61 4.03
C ALA A 61 -15.17 10.39 3.34
N TYR A 62 -16.21 11.15 3.68
CA TYR A 62 -17.50 11.13 2.97
C TYR A 62 -17.38 11.67 1.52
N LEU A 63 -16.46 12.61 1.28
CA LEU A 63 -16.24 13.23 -0.03
C LEU A 63 -15.34 12.38 -0.96
N ALA A 64 -14.43 11.59 -0.39
CA ALA A 64 -13.46 10.80 -1.17
C ALA A 64 -13.14 9.45 -0.49
N PRO A 65 -14.12 8.53 -0.37
CA PRO A 65 -14.00 7.31 0.43
C PRO A 65 -12.89 6.37 -0.05
N THR A 66 -12.64 6.31 -1.36
CA THR A 66 -11.62 5.45 -1.98
C THR A 66 -10.20 6.04 -1.95
N LEU A 67 -10.03 7.34 -1.71
CA LEU A 67 -8.72 7.99 -1.70
C LEU A 67 -8.07 7.99 -0.32
N LEU A 68 -8.88 8.17 0.73
CA LEU A 68 -8.38 8.34 2.10
C LEU A 68 -8.39 7.07 2.93
N THR A 69 -9.18 6.07 2.51
CA THR A 69 -9.40 4.88 3.30
C THR A 69 -9.32 3.60 2.48
N THR A 70 -8.98 2.52 3.17
CA THR A 70 -8.91 1.17 2.61
C THR A 70 -9.55 0.21 3.60
N PRO A 71 -10.69 -0.42 3.29
CA PRO A 71 -11.23 -1.50 4.11
C PRO A 71 -10.26 -2.68 4.18
N ILE A 72 -10.18 -3.34 5.33
CA ILE A 72 -9.21 -4.42 5.56
C ILE A 72 -9.49 -5.68 4.73
N ASP A 73 -10.77 -5.96 4.52
CA ASP A 73 -11.29 -7.03 3.68
C ASP A 73 -10.90 -6.85 2.20
N ILE A 74 -10.97 -5.61 1.71
CA ILE A 74 -10.51 -5.26 0.35
C ILE A 74 -9.01 -5.47 0.22
N LEU A 75 -8.22 -4.98 1.18
CA LEU A 75 -6.78 -5.20 1.17
C LEU A 75 -6.43 -6.70 1.22
N ALA A 76 -7.09 -7.47 2.09
CA ALA A 76 -6.85 -8.90 2.20
C ALA A 76 -7.17 -9.63 0.89
N LYS A 77 -8.30 -9.28 0.26
CA LYS A 77 -8.69 -9.84 -1.04
C LYS A 77 -7.69 -9.48 -2.14
N ALA A 78 -7.25 -8.22 -2.19
CA ALA A 78 -6.23 -7.77 -3.13
C ALA A 78 -4.93 -8.56 -3.00
N MET A 79 -4.45 -8.74 -1.77
CA MET A 79 -3.22 -9.50 -1.50
C MET A 79 -3.34 -10.98 -1.88
N ALA A 80 -4.52 -11.58 -1.69
CA ALA A 80 -4.79 -12.96 -2.08
C ALA A 80 -4.87 -13.13 -3.62
N ASN A 81 -5.42 -12.13 -4.32
CA ASN A 81 -5.59 -12.14 -5.77
C ASN A 81 -4.32 -11.76 -6.53
N ALA A 82 -3.47 -10.91 -5.95
CA ALA A 82 -2.31 -10.35 -6.64
C ALA A 82 -1.37 -11.38 -7.30
N PRO A 83 -1.04 -12.54 -6.69
CA PRO A 83 -0.20 -13.55 -7.33
C PRO A 83 -0.80 -14.15 -8.61
N PHE A 84 -2.12 -14.09 -8.75
CA PHE A 84 -2.87 -14.67 -9.88
C PHE A 84 -3.34 -13.62 -10.89
N SER A 85 -3.33 -12.32 -10.53
CA SER A 85 -3.77 -11.25 -11.42
C SER A 85 -2.82 -11.08 -12.60
N SER A 86 -3.39 -10.96 -13.80
CA SER A 86 -2.66 -10.63 -15.04
C SER A 86 -1.99 -9.25 -14.96
N LYS A 87 -2.48 -8.37 -14.09
CA LYS A 87 -1.96 -7.03 -13.88
C LYS A 87 -0.52 -7.02 -13.34
N LEU A 88 -0.15 -8.03 -12.54
CA LEU A 88 1.24 -8.23 -12.09
C LEU A 88 2.19 -8.42 -13.29
N LYS A 89 1.71 -9.01 -14.40
CA LYS A 89 2.49 -9.19 -15.63
C LYS A 89 2.59 -7.91 -16.45
N THR A 90 1.55 -7.06 -16.42
CA THR A 90 1.52 -5.78 -17.15
C THR A 90 2.36 -4.71 -16.47
N ASP A 91 2.41 -4.70 -15.13
CA ASP A 91 3.23 -3.74 -14.39
C ASP A 91 4.73 -4.02 -14.55
N LEU A 92 5.18 -5.25 -14.83
CA LEU A 92 6.57 -5.54 -15.22
C LEU A 92 7.08 -4.60 -16.34
N SER A 93 6.23 -4.30 -17.33
CA SER A 93 6.56 -3.38 -18.43
C SER A 93 6.61 -1.92 -17.99
N VAL A 94 5.78 -1.50 -17.04
CA VAL A 94 5.71 -0.11 -16.53
C VAL A 94 6.82 0.16 -15.50
N GLN A 95 7.20 -0.84 -14.70
CA GLN A 95 8.30 -0.73 -13.72
C GLN A 95 9.67 -0.62 -14.40
N GLN A 96 9.82 -1.16 -15.61
CA GLN A 96 11.02 -1.02 -16.45
C GLN A 96 11.34 0.46 -16.77
N GLU A 97 10.34 1.35 -16.82
CA GLU A 97 10.52 2.79 -17.01
C GLU A 97 10.89 3.54 -15.71
N ARG A 98 10.63 2.95 -14.54
CA ARG A 98 10.78 3.59 -13.22
C ARG A 98 12.06 3.18 -12.47
N SER A 99 13.05 2.62 -13.17
CA SER A 99 14.34 2.16 -12.62
C SER A 99 14.26 1.15 -11.45
N LEU A 100 13.10 0.55 -11.22
CA LEU A 100 12.91 -0.46 -10.18
C LEU A 100 13.37 -1.86 -10.66
N PRO A 101 13.83 -2.74 -9.76
CA PRO A 101 14.20 -4.10 -10.12
C PRO A 101 13.00 -4.86 -10.66
N LYS A 102 13.21 -5.75 -11.64
CA LYS A 102 12.14 -6.50 -12.32
C LYS A 102 11.29 -7.37 -11.40
N ASN A 103 11.78 -7.74 -10.23
CA ASN A 103 11.08 -8.57 -9.25
C ASN A 103 10.29 -7.74 -8.22
N VAL A 104 10.27 -6.40 -8.31
CA VAL A 104 9.61 -5.54 -7.33
C VAL A 104 8.33 -4.94 -7.92
N TYR A 105 7.24 -5.05 -7.16
CA TYR A 105 5.93 -4.52 -7.48
C TYR A 105 5.45 -3.62 -6.34
N ILE A 106 5.02 -2.41 -6.67
CA ILE A 106 4.47 -1.46 -5.69
C ILE A 106 3.04 -1.15 -6.10
N PHE A 107 2.08 -1.52 -5.25
CA PHE A 107 0.65 -1.29 -5.44
C PHE A 107 0.22 -0.12 -4.58
N GLU A 108 -0.22 0.96 -5.24
CA GLU A 108 -0.80 2.10 -4.55
C GLU A 108 -2.25 1.80 -4.16
N ASN A 109 -2.85 2.71 -3.39
CA ASN A 109 -4.19 2.48 -2.86
C ASN A 109 -5.23 2.18 -3.95
N SER A 110 -5.17 2.85 -5.10
CA SER A 110 -6.05 2.57 -6.24
C SER A 110 -5.88 1.16 -6.80
N ASP A 111 -4.64 0.66 -6.85
CA ASP A 111 -4.33 -0.67 -7.38
C ASP A 111 -4.86 -1.76 -6.46
N ILE A 112 -4.87 -1.52 -5.15
CA ILE A 112 -5.45 -2.44 -4.16
C ILE A 112 -6.94 -2.67 -4.44
N PHE A 113 -7.71 -1.61 -4.70
CA PHE A 113 -9.13 -1.77 -5.05
C PHE A 113 -9.33 -2.54 -6.36
N LEU A 114 -8.46 -2.30 -7.35
CA LEU A 114 -8.52 -3.00 -8.64
C LEU A 114 -8.20 -4.50 -8.48
N LEU A 115 -7.14 -4.83 -7.74
CA LEU A 115 -6.75 -6.22 -7.45
C LEU A 115 -7.81 -6.97 -6.64
N ALA A 116 -8.55 -6.28 -5.76
CA ALA A 116 -9.68 -6.88 -5.05
C ALA A 116 -10.91 -7.11 -5.94
N SER A 117 -11.06 -6.32 -7.01
CA SER A 117 -12.17 -6.45 -7.97
C SER A 117 -11.94 -7.54 -9.02
N ASP A 118 -10.67 -7.86 -9.32
CA ASP A 118 -10.32 -8.99 -10.18
C ASP A 118 -10.82 -10.29 -9.53
N ASN A 119 -11.75 -10.99 -10.18
CA ASN A 119 -12.21 -12.34 -9.84
C ASN A 119 -11.79 -13.29 -10.97
#